data_AF-A0A423FZA5-F1
#
_entry.id   AF-A0A423FZA5-F1
#
_cell.length_a   1.000
_cell.length_b   1.000
_cell.length_c   1.000
_cell.angle_alpha   90.00
_cell.angle_beta   90.00
_cell.angle_gamma   90.00
#
_symmetry.space_group_name_H-M   'P 1'
#
loop_
_entity.id
_entity.type
_entity.pdbx_description
1 polymer ?
#
loop_
_entity_poly.entity_id
_entity_poly.type
_entity_poly.pdbx_seq_one_letter_code
_entity_poly.pdbx_strand_id
1 'polypeptide(L)'
;MIACLPICVAVLIMIVALYLPAEVTAVPLGTLVAVLPRTLQLFGSVHALSMYGSQFVIVRRKVKNLVTFTQTLEQQNFNEQISAQKITIREITTQQRYALAEFQQALVCQALKPGRYLVQGDNGSGKSSVLKWIKSLSEDAVLISPDISFSEPDENLSTGQRQMKQLSGLLQQPVEIFLLDEWDANLDTLNRHILNAQIDNISAEKVVIEVRHSNTEHPAAFPLPTTET
;
A
#
# COMPACT_ATOMS: atom_id res chain seq x y z
N MET A 1 -26.83 0.90 35.26
CA MET A 1 -27.68 0.95 36.47
C MET A 1 -29.11 0.46 36.23
N ILE A 2 -29.73 0.66 35.05
CA ILE A 2 -31.12 0.23 34.77
C ILE A 2 -31.29 -1.31 34.77
N ALA A 3 -30.24 -2.07 34.43
CA ALA A 3 -30.30 -3.53 34.36
C ALA A 3 -30.46 -4.26 35.72
N CYS A 4 -30.15 -3.59 36.85
CA CYS A 4 -30.23 -4.20 38.18
C CYS A 4 -31.58 -3.95 38.89
N LEU A 5 -32.44 -3.10 38.32
CA LEU A 5 -33.71 -2.70 38.92
C LEU A 5 -34.68 -3.87 39.17
N PRO A 6 -34.84 -4.85 38.26
CA PRO A 6 -35.71 -6.01 38.50
C PRO A 6 -35.22 -6.91 39.64
N ILE A 7 -33.91 -6.95 39.88
CA ILE A 7 -33.27 -7.78 40.92
C ILE A 7 -33.49 -7.16 42.28
N CYS A 8 -33.31 -5.84 42.41
CA CYS A 8 -33.64 -5.13 43.64
C CYS A 8 -35.12 -5.33 44.00
N VAL A 9 -36.02 -5.29 43.01
CA VAL A 9 -37.45 -5.53 43.21
C VAL A 9 -37.74 -6.97 43.62
N ALA A 10 -37.16 -7.97 42.94
CA ALA A 10 -37.38 -9.38 43.25
C ALA A 10 -36.83 -9.77 44.64
N VAL A 11 -35.64 -9.28 45.00
CA VAL A 11 -35.03 -9.50 46.32
C VAL A 11 -35.85 -8.81 47.41
N LEU A 12 -36.33 -7.59 47.16
CA LEU A 12 -37.17 -6.85 48.11
C LEU A 12 -38.52 -7.55 48.35
N ILE A 13 -39.19 -8.00 47.29
CA ILE A 13 -40.45 -8.77 47.38
C ILE A 13 -40.22 -10.06 48.20
N MET A 14 -39.08 -10.71 48.01
CA MET A 14 -38.78 -11.98 48.69
C MET A 14 -38.40 -11.78 50.17
N ILE A 15 -37.68 -10.70 50.51
CA ILE A 15 -37.44 -10.30 51.91
C ILE A 15 -38.77 -9.97 52.61
N VAL A 16 -39.66 -9.24 51.95
CA VAL A 16 -40.99 -8.93 52.48
C VAL A 16 -41.83 -10.21 52.68
N ALA A 17 -41.75 -11.15 51.75
CA ALA A 17 -42.43 -12.45 51.87
C ALA A 17 -41.91 -13.30 53.05
N LEU A 18 -40.63 -13.17 53.40
CA LEU A 18 -40.00 -13.88 54.52
C LEU A 18 -40.35 -13.28 55.90
N TYR A 19 -40.67 -11.97 55.93
CA TYR A 19 -41.06 -11.24 57.14
C TYR A 19 -42.56 -11.30 57.46
N LEU A 20 -43.38 -11.81 56.54
CA LEU A 20 -44.78 -12.14 56.83
C LEU A 20 -44.82 -13.37 57.76
N PRO A 21 -45.57 -13.34 58.88
CA PRO A 21 -45.61 -14.44 59.83
C PRO A 21 -46.34 -15.65 59.22
N ALA A 22 -45.59 -16.50 58.53
CA ALA A 22 -46.02 -17.79 58.00
C ALA A 22 -45.02 -18.87 58.46
N GLU A 23 -45.52 -20.01 58.92
CA GLU A 23 -44.68 -21.10 59.43
C GLU A 23 -43.65 -21.55 58.40
N VAL A 24 -42.37 -21.46 58.77
CA VAL A 24 -41.24 -21.80 57.90
C VAL A 24 -41.16 -23.32 57.75
N THR A 25 -41.84 -23.86 56.73
CA THR A 25 -41.76 -25.26 56.34
C THR A 25 -40.55 -25.52 55.42
N ALA A 26 -40.15 -26.79 55.23
CA ALA A 26 -38.99 -27.16 54.39
C ALA A 26 -39.17 -26.87 52.88
N VAL A 27 -40.42 -26.68 52.44
CA VAL A 27 -40.80 -26.46 51.04
C VAL A 27 -40.29 -25.12 50.49
N PRO A 28 -40.51 -23.95 51.14
CA PRO A 28 -39.96 -22.67 50.68
C PRO A 28 -38.43 -22.66 50.59
N LEU A 29 -37.72 -23.33 51.51
CA LEU A 29 -36.26 -23.44 51.45
C LEU A 29 -35.77 -24.24 50.23
N GLY A 30 -36.43 -25.36 49.91
CA GLY A 30 -36.11 -26.16 48.73
C GLY A 30 -36.35 -25.41 47.41
N THR A 31 -37.42 -24.62 47.34
CA THR A 31 -37.69 -23.77 46.17
C THR A 31 -36.63 -22.68 45.99
N LEU A 32 -36.10 -22.12 47.08
CA LEU A 32 -35.03 -21.13 47.03
C LEU A 32 -33.73 -21.73 46.45
N VAL A 33 -33.33 -22.90 46.93
CA VAL A 33 -32.12 -23.61 46.45
C VAL A 33 -32.25 -23.97 44.96
N ALA A 34 -33.45 -24.28 44.48
CA ALA A 34 -33.70 -24.58 43.06
C ALA A 34 -33.71 -23.31 42.17
N VAL A 35 -34.22 -22.19 42.66
CA VAL A 35 -34.38 -20.95 41.86
C VAL A 35 -33.10 -20.11 41.82
N LEU A 36 -32.29 -20.13 42.87
CA LEU A 36 -31.09 -19.29 42.99
C LEU A 36 -30.05 -19.51 41.87
N PRO A 37 -29.70 -20.76 41.47
CA PRO A 37 -28.81 -21.00 40.34
C PRO A 37 -29.37 -20.48 39.02
N ARG A 38 -30.70 -20.58 38.84
CA ARG A 38 -31.37 -20.12 37.61
C ARG A 38 -31.36 -18.60 37.51
N THR A 39 -31.57 -17.90 38.62
CA THR A 39 -31.46 -16.44 38.69
C THR A 39 -30.03 -15.96 38.41
N LEU A 40 -29.03 -16.65 38.93
CA LEU A 40 -27.61 -16.32 38.67
C LEU A 40 -27.23 -16.57 37.20
N GLN A 41 -27.72 -17.66 36.60
CA GLN A 41 -27.51 -17.95 35.18
C GLN A 41 -28.09 -16.86 34.27
N LEU A 42 -29.31 -16.40 34.56
CA LEU A 42 -29.96 -15.31 33.82
C LEU A 42 -29.16 -14.00 33.91
N PHE A 43 -28.54 -13.72 35.05
CA PHE A 43 -27.65 -12.57 35.21
C PHE A 43 -26.44 -12.63 34.26
N GLY A 44 -25.79 -13.80 34.18
CA GLY A 44 -24.67 -14.03 33.25
C GLY A 44 -25.08 -13.79 31.80
N SER A 45 -26.26 -14.28 31.39
CA SER A 45 -26.80 -14.06 30.04
C SER A 45 -27.10 -12.60 29.75
N VAL A 46 -27.67 -11.84 30.69
CA VAL A 46 -27.93 -10.39 30.53
C VAL A 46 -26.64 -9.59 30.41
N HIS A 47 -25.64 -9.92 31.23
CA HIS A 47 -24.33 -9.27 31.15
C HIS A 47 -23.65 -9.56 29.80
N ALA A 48 -23.68 -10.81 29.34
CA ALA A 48 -23.15 -11.18 28.02
C ALA A 48 -23.86 -10.42 26.89
N LEU A 49 -25.19 -10.31 26.94
CA LEU A 49 -25.95 -9.53 25.95
C LEU A 49 -25.55 -8.05 25.92
N SER A 50 -25.32 -7.44 27.09
CA SER A 50 -24.82 -6.06 27.18
C SER A 50 -23.43 -5.92 26.56
N MET A 51 -22.55 -6.89 26.78
CA MET A 51 -21.20 -6.90 26.19
C MET A 51 -21.26 -7.06 24.67
N TYR A 52 -22.10 -7.96 24.16
CA TYR A 52 -22.31 -8.14 22.73
C TYR A 52 -22.94 -6.91 22.07
N GLY A 53 -23.87 -6.22 22.72
CA GLY A 53 -24.42 -4.96 22.24
C GLY A 53 -23.34 -3.88 22.07
N SER A 54 -22.41 -3.77 23.03
CA SER A 54 -21.27 -2.85 22.94
C SER A 54 -20.33 -3.22 21.78
N GLN A 55 -19.98 -4.51 21.66
CA GLN A 55 -19.13 -4.98 20.55
C GLN A 55 -19.79 -4.77 19.19
N PHE A 56 -21.11 -4.94 19.08
CA PHE A 56 -21.85 -4.71 17.85
C PHE A 56 -21.76 -3.25 17.38
N VAL A 57 -21.82 -2.29 18.31
CA VAL A 57 -21.63 -0.86 17.99
C VAL A 57 -20.22 -0.59 17.45
N ILE A 58 -19.19 -1.21 18.05
CA ILE A 58 -17.80 -1.08 17.60
C ILE A 58 -17.61 -1.67 16.20
N VAL A 59 -18.12 -2.88 15.96
CA VAL A 59 -18.04 -3.54 14.65
C VAL A 59 -18.76 -2.70 13.59
N ARG A 60 -19.96 -2.20 13.90
CA ARG A 60 -20.70 -1.32 12.98
C ARG A 60 -19.92 -0.04 12.64
N ARG A 61 -19.19 0.54 13.60
CA ARG A 61 -18.31 1.69 13.35
C ARG A 61 -17.13 1.32 12.45
N LYS A 62 -16.48 0.18 12.68
CA LYS A 62 -15.38 -0.31 11.82
C LYS A 62 -15.85 -0.53 10.38
N VAL A 63 -17.00 -1.17 10.20
CA VAL A 63 -17.60 -1.38 8.87
C VAL A 63 -17.94 -0.05 8.20
N LYS A 64 -18.54 0.89 8.94
CA LYS A 64 -18.83 2.23 8.40
C LYS A 64 -17.54 2.95 7.97
N ASN A 65 -16.51 2.91 8.81
CA ASN A 65 -15.22 3.53 8.49
C ASN A 65 -14.58 2.91 7.25
N LEU A 66 -14.66 1.60 7.06
CA LEU A 66 -14.15 0.93 5.88
C LEU A 66 -14.89 1.38 4.61
N VAL A 67 -16.23 1.46 4.66
CA VAL A 67 -17.03 1.93 3.53
C VAL A 67 -16.72 3.40 3.21
N THR A 68 -16.65 4.27 4.22
CA THR A 68 -16.30 5.67 4.01
C THR A 68 -14.85 5.82 3.51
N PHE A 69 -13.92 4.98 3.96
CA PHE A 69 -12.54 5.01 3.48
C PHE A 69 -12.44 4.78 1.97
N THR A 70 -13.21 3.82 1.43
CA THR A 70 -13.24 3.59 -0.02
C THR A 70 -13.73 4.81 -0.81
N GLN A 71 -14.57 5.66 -0.21
CA GLN A 71 -15.04 6.90 -0.81
C GLN A 71 -14.05 8.07 -0.66
N THR A 72 -13.16 8.01 0.32
CA THR A 72 -12.08 9.01 0.53
C THR A 72 -10.81 8.70 -0.26
N LEU A 73 -10.73 7.55 -0.93
CA LEU A 73 -9.68 7.28 -1.89
C LEU A 73 -9.90 8.21 -3.09
N GLU A 74 -9.32 9.40 -3.02
CA GLU A 74 -9.24 10.30 -4.17
C GLU A 74 -8.62 9.52 -5.33
N GLN A 75 -9.37 9.36 -6.43
CA GLN A 75 -8.80 8.92 -7.68
C GLN A 75 -7.77 9.98 -8.06
N GLN A 76 -6.48 9.65 -8.00
CA GLN A 76 -5.43 10.59 -8.36
C GLN A 76 -5.61 10.96 -9.83
N ASN A 77 -6.19 12.13 -10.09
CA ASN A 77 -6.35 12.69 -11.42
C ASN A 77 -4.99 13.20 -11.91
N PHE A 78 -4.13 12.28 -12.34
CA PHE A 78 -2.78 12.61 -12.81
C PHE A 78 -2.77 13.64 -13.95
N ASN A 79 -3.86 13.74 -14.73
CA ASN A 79 -4.03 14.72 -15.80
C ASN A 79 -3.96 16.18 -15.34
N GLU A 80 -4.36 16.51 -14.10
CA GLU A 80 -4.36 17.91 -13.63
C GLU A 80 -2.98 18.37 -13.12
N GLN A 81 -2.14 17.42 -12.69
CA GLN A 81 -0.82 17.71 -12.12
C GLN A 81 0.30 17.72 -13.17
N ILE A 82 0.05 17.16 -14.35
CA ILE A 82 1.04 17.09 -15.42
C ILE A 82 0.94 18.35 -16.28
N SER A 83 1.98 19.19 -16.24
CA SER A 83 2.14 20.27 -17.22
C SER A 83 2.54 19.67 -18.57
N ALA A 84 1.57 19.08 -19.28
CA ALA A 84 1.78 18.30 -20.51
C ALA A 84 2.54 19.05 -21.62
N GLN A 85 2.55 20.39 -21.58
CA GLN A 85 3.24 21.25 -22.53
C GLN A 85 4.75 21.39 -22.26
N LYS A 86 5.24 20.99 -21.08
CA LYS A 86 6.64 21.14 -20.65
C LYS A 86 7.40 19.81 -20.53
N ILE A 87 6.74 18.69 -20.79
CA ILE A 87 7.33 17.36 -20.69
C ILE A 87 7.44 16.76 -22.09
N THR A 88 8.61 16.23 -22.41
CA THR A 88 8.86 15.49 -23.65
C THR A 88 9.47 14.14 -23.31
N ILE A 89 9.07 13.10 -24.04
CA ILE A 89 9.65 11.76 -23.88
C ILE A 89 10.60 11.55 -25.05
N ARG A 90 11.88 11.31 -24.78
CA ARG A 90 12.90 11.10 -25.81
C ARG A 90 13.40 9.67 -25.78
N GLU A 91 13.38 8.99 -26.90
CA GLU A 91 14.07 7.70 -27.04
C GLU A 91 15.59 7.93 -27.12
N ILE A 92 16.37 7.19 -26.33
CA ILE A 92 17.81 7.42 -26.19
C ILE A 92 18.58 7.02 -27.46
N THR A 93 18.20 5.92 -28.10
CA THR A 93 18.91 5.40 -29.28
C THR A 93 18.60 6.20 -30.54
N THR A 94 17.33 6.41 -30.85
CA THR A 94 16.89 7.09 -32.08
C THR A 94 16.87 8.62 -31.94
N GLN A 95 16.98 9.14 -30.71
CA GLN A 95 16.79 10.55 -30.38
C GLN A 95 15.39 11.10 -30.75
N GLN A 96 14.45 10.22 -31.10
CA GLN A 96 13.09 10.59 -31.44
C GLN A 96 12.38 11.15 -30.21
N ARG A 97 11.68 12.27 -30.39
CA ARG A 97 10.89 12.91 -29.34
C ARG A 97 9.42 12.62 -29.57
N TYR A 98 8.73 12.27 -28.49
CA TYR A 98 7.31 12.01 -28.45
C TYR A 98 6.65 13.06 -27.56
N ALA A 99 5.57 13.65 -28.06
CA ALA A 99 4.64 14.38 -27.21
C ALA A 99 3.90 13.39 -26.29
N LEU A 100 3.43 13.87 -25.13
CA LEU A 100 2.76 13.02 -24.15
C LEU A 100 1.52 12.30 -24.72
N ALA A 101 0.76 12.99 -25.59
CA ALA A 101 -0.41 12.42 -26.27
C ALA A 101 -0.05 11.34 -27.30
N GLU A 102 1.02 11.55 -28.07
CA GLU A 102 1.49 10.57 -29.06
C GLU A 102 2.01 9.31 -28.35
N PHE A 103 2.75 9.50 -27.26
CA PHE A 103 3.25 8.42 -26.43
C PHE A 103 2.11 7.63 -25.78
N GLN A 104 1.07 8.33 -25.28
CA GLN A 104 -0.15 7.70 -24.76
C GLN A 104 -0.76 6.75 -25.79
N GLN A 105 -0.95 7.26 -27.02
CA GLN A 105 -1.61 6.50 -28.06
C GLN A 105 -0.77 5.30 -28.49
N ALA A 106 0.54 5.47 -28.60
CA ALA A 106 1.44 4.37 -28.90
C ALA A 106 1.47 3.30 -27.80
N LEU A 107 1.37 3.70 -26.52
CA LEU A 107 1.28 2.77 -25.39
C LEU A 107 -0.05 2.00 -25.39
N VAL A 108 -1.19 2.70 -25.54
CA VAL A 108 -2.53 2.09 -25.56
C VAL A 108 -2.71 1.15 -26.75
N CYS A 109 -2.17 1.50 -27.90
CA CYS A 109 -2.21 0.66 -29.10
C CYS A 109 -1.14 -0.45 -29.11
N GLN A 110 -0.35 -0.60 -28.04
CA GLN A 110 0.78 -1.54 -27.97
C GLN A 110 1.75 -1.40 -29.17
N ALA A 111 1.85 -0.19 -29.72
CA ALA A 111 2.69 0.13 -30.87
C ALA A 111 4.08 0.63 -30.44
N LEU A 112 4.33 0.74 -29.13
CA LEU A 112 5.63 1.12 -28.60
C LEU A 112 6.65 0.02 -28.86
N LYS A 113 7.78 0.39 -29.45
CA LYS A 113 8.88 -0.56 -29.66
C LYS A 113 9.69 -0.72 -28.37
N PRO A 114 10.29 -1.91 -28.15
CA PRO A 114 11.35 -2.08 -27.17
C PRO A 114 12.39 -0.98 -27.31
N GLY A 115 12.81 -0.42 -26.18
CA GLY A 115 13.72 0.72 -26.19
C GLY A 115 13.74 1.44 -24.85
N ARG A 116 14.72 2.35 -24.74
CA ARG A 116 14.94 3.18 -23.56
C ARG A 116 14.48 4.60 -23.82
N TYR A 117 13.51 5.06 -23.03
CA TYR A 117 12.84 6.34 -23.15
C TYR A 117 13.13 7.20 -21.92
N LEU A 118 13.58 8.42 -22.12
CA LEU A 118 13.88 9.40 -21.08
C LEU A 118 12.78 10.46 -21.03
N VAL A 119 12.17 10.64 -19.86
CA VAL A 119 11.21 11.71 -19.61
C VAL A 119 11.99 12.98 -19.24
N GLN A 120 11.92 13.99 -20.11
CA GLN A 120 12.61 15.27 -19.95
C GLN A 120 11.61 16.39 -19.65
N GLY A 121 11.96 17.27 -18.71
CA GLY A 121 11.17 18.44 -18.35
C GLY A 121 11.80 19.17 -17.17
N ASP A 122 11.38 20.42 -16.97
CA ASP A 122 11.91 21.29 -15.91
C ASP A 122 11.71 20.68 -14.51
N ASN A 123 12.45 21.18 -13.53
CA ASN A 123 12.19 20.82 -12.12
C ASN A 123 10.79 21.28 -11.72
N GLY A 124 10.02 20.39 -11.10
CA GLY A 124 8.62 20.63 -10.76
C GLY A 124 7.63 20.51 -11.93
N SER A 125 8.06 20.06 -13.12
CA SER A 125 7.14 19.85 -14.26
C SER A 125 6.17 18.68 -14.12
N GLY A 126 6.43 17.75 -13.19
CA GLY A 126 5.63 16.56 -12.96
C GLY A 126 6.17 15.26 -13.57
N LYS A 127 7.50 15.14 -13.80
CA LYS A 127 8.15 13.94 -14.39
C LYS A 127 7.76 12.63 -13.69
N SER A 128 7.83 12.57 -12.36
CA SER A 128 7.42 11.38 -11.59
C SER A 128 5.90 11.15 -11.66
N SER A 129 5.09 12.21 -11.82
CA SER A 129 3.65 12.10 -12.06
C SER A 129 3.34 11.48 -13.42
N VAL A 130 4.17 11.73 -14.45
CA VAL A 130 4.05 11.05 -15.75
C VAL A 130 4.28 9.56 -15.64
N LEU A 131 5.28 9.11 -14.87
CA LEU A 131 5.47 7.67 -14.64
C LEU A 131 4.26 7.04 -13.94
N LYS A 132 3.70 7.71 -12.92
CA LYS A 132 2.48 7.24 -12.24
C LYS A 132 1.28 7.18 -13.18
N TRP A 133 1.15 8.17 -14.06
CA TRP A 133 0.13 8.18 -15.09
C TRP A 133 0.31 7.03 -16.09
N ILE A 134 1.52 6.78 -16.59
CA ILE A 134 1.81 5.61 -17.45
C ILE A 134 1.46 4.29 -16.73
N LYS A 135 1.80 4.18 -15.44
CA LYS A 135 1.43 3.02 -14.62
C LYS A 135 -0.09 2.82 -14.51
N SER A 136 -0.87 3.90 -14.54
CA SER A 136 -2.34 3.84 -14.52
C SER A 136 -2.94 3.42 -15.87
N LEU A 137 -2.21 3.60 -16.97
CA LEU A 137 -2.61 3.20 -18.32
C LEU A 137 -2.24 1.76 -18.66
N SER A 138 -1.19 1.23 -18.02
CA SER A 138 -0.68 -0.12 -18.26
C SER A 138 -0.60 -0.92 -16.97
N GLU A 139 -1.45 -1.95 -16.84
CA GLU A 139 -1.42 -2.86 -15.70
C GLU A 139 -0.07 -3.61 -15.65
N ASP A 140 0.45 -4.02 -16.81
CA ASP A 140 1.71 -4.74 -16.99
C ASP A 140 2.97 -3.87 -16.85
N ALA A 141 2.84 -2.61 -16.39
CA ALA A 141 3.99 -1.77 -16.08
C ALA A 141 4.38 -1.89 -14.60
N VAL A 142 5.69 -1.92 -14.31
CA VAL A 142 6.22 -1.87 -12.93
C VAL A 142 6.93 -0.54 -12.69
N LEU A 143 6.50 0.17 -11.64
CA LEU A 143 7.13 1.41 -11.18
C LEU A 143 8.15 1.12 -10.10
N ILE A 144 9.38 1.57 -10.34
CA ILE A 144 10.51 1.45 -9.44
C ILE A 144 10.90 2.87 -8.98
N SER A 145 10.56 3.19 -7.73
CA SER A 145 10.92 4.43 -7.03
C SER A 145 12.24 4.27 -6.26
N PRO A 146 12.96 5.36 -5.94
CA PRO A 146 14.26 5.28 -5.31
C PRO A 146 14.19 4.77 -3.85
N ASP A 147 13.07 4.99 -3.17
CA ASP A 147 12.87 4.63 -1.75
C ASP A 147 12.30 3.21 -1.52
N ILE A 148 12.33 2.37 -2.56
CA ILE A 148 11.78 1.02 -2.47
C ILE A 148 12.63 0.16 -1.55
N SER A 149 12.05 -0.31 -0.44
CA SER A 149 12.67 -1.28 0.47
C SER A 149 11.86 -2.58 0.53
N PHE A 150 12.23 -3.56 -0.30
CA PHE A 150 11.54 -4.87 -0.39
C PHE A 150 12.07 -5.95 0.58
N SER A 151 13.08 -5.66 1.40
CA SER A 151 13.71 -6.67 2.27
C SER A 151 14.06 -6.10 3.62
N GLU A 152 14.12 -6.94 4.65
CA GLU A 152 14.68 -6.57 5.95
C GLU A 152 16.09 -5.98 5.80
N PRO A 153 16.48 -5.02 6.64
CA PRO A 153 17.81 -4.44 6.58
C PRO A 153 18.86 -5.53 6.79
N ASP A 154 19.57 -5.88 5.71
CA ASP A 154 20.81 -6.65 5.80
C ASP A 154 21.86 -5.73 6.42
N GLU A 155 22.17 -5.91 7.70
CA GLU A 155 23.06 -5.01 8.46
C GLU A 155 24.48 -4.92 7.87
N ASN A 156 24.85 -5.82 6.97
CA ASN A 156 26.17 -5.88 6.36
C ASN A 156 26.29 -5.10 5.03
N LEU A 157 25.21 -4.54 4.49
CA LEU A 157 25.24 -3.80 3.22
C LEU A 157 25.19 -2.30 3.43
N SER A 158 26.00 -1.56 2.68
CA SER A 158 25.82 -0.10 2.60
C SER A 158 24.47 0.24 1.95
N THR A 159 24.00 1.46 2.18
CA THR A 159 22.74 1.97 1.59
C THR A 159 22.73 1.81 0.06
N GLY A 160 23.83 2.15 -0.61
CA GLY A 160 23.98 2.01 -2.06
C GLY A 160 24.04 0.55 -2.54
N GLN A 161 24.72 -0.34 -1.80
CA GLN A 161 24.76 -1.77 -2.15
C GLN A 161 23.39 -2.44 -1.99
N ARG A 162 22.62 -2.04 -0.97
CA ARG A 162 21.25 -2.53 -0.77
C ARG A 162 20.35 -2.08 -1.92
N GLN A 163 20.40 -0.81 -2.29
CA GLN A 163 19.66 -0.26 -3.42
C GLN A 163 20.04 -0.97 -4.72
N MET A 164 21.33 -1.19 -4.96
CA MET A 164 21.85 -1.95 -6.10
C MET A 164 21.28 -3.37 -6.20
N LYS A 165 21.32 -4.12 -5.08
CA LYS A 165 20.80 -5.50 -5.01
C LYS A 165 19.30 -5.54 -5.26
N GLN A 166 18.56 -4.59 -4.70
CA GLN A 166 17.10 -4.49 -4.87
C GLN A 166 16.74 -4.13 -6.31
N LEU A 167 17.37 -3.10 -6.89
CA LEU A 167 17.10 -2.68 -8.26
C LEU A 167 17.41 -3.81 -9.25
N SER A 168 18.56 -4.47 -9.09
CA SER A 168 18.96 -5.62 -9.91
C SER A 168 17.93 -6.75 -9.84
N GLY A 169 17.36 -7.02 -8.66
CA GLY A 169 16.33 -8.05 -8.50
C GLY A 169 15.00 -7.68 -9.15
N LEU A 170 14.61 -6.40 -9.10
CA LEU A 170 13.38 -5.92 -9.74
C LEU A 170 13.46 -5.96 -11.27
N LEU A 171 14.64 -5.63 -11.81
CA LEU A 171 14.91 -5.67 -13.24
C LEU A 171 14.82 -7.09 -13.84
N GLN A 172 14.85 -8.14 -13.01
CA GLN A 172 14.68 -9.54 -13.45
C GLN A 172 13.21 -9.97 -13.53
N GLN A 173 12.25 -9.12 -13.16
CA GLN A 173 10.84 -9.50 -13.21
C GLN A 173 10.35 -9.73 -14.66
N PRO A 174 9.43 -10.69 -14.87
CA PRO A 174 8.88 -11.02 -16.18
C PRO A 174 7.81 -9.99 -16.60
N VAL A 175 8.23 -8.74 -16.75
CA VAL A 175 7.39 -7.57 -17.03
C VAL A 175 7.89 -6.93 -18.33
N GLU A 176 6.97 -6.42 -19.15
CA GLU A 176 7.26 -5.83 -20.47
C GLU A 176 7.65 -4.34 -20.39
N ILE A 177 7.13 -3.63 -19.39
CA ILE A 177 7.34 -2.18 -19.21
C ILE A 177 7.91 -1.87 -17.84
N PHE A 178 9.13 -1.33 -17.81
CA PHE A 178 9.77 -0.81 -16.61
C PHE A 178 9.67 0.72 -16.55
N LEU A 179 9.24 1.25 -15.41
CA LEU A 179 9.17 2.68 -15.14
C LEU A 179 10.15 2.99 -14.01
N LEU A 180 11.22 3.73 -14.30
CA LEU A 180 12.31 4.00 -13.38
C LEU A 180 12.30 5.47 -12.96
N ASP A 181 11.94 5.74 -11.71
CA ASP A 181 11.95 7.09 -11.14
C ASP A 181 13.28 7.31 -10.42
N GLU A 182 14.11 8.22 -10.91
CA GLU A 182 15.37 8.64 -10.27
C GLU A 182 16.25 7.47 -9.78
N TRP A 183 16.33 6.40 -10.57
CA TRP A 183 17.01 5.16 -10.19
C TRP A 183 18.51 5.36 -9.89
N ASP A 184 19.11 6.40 -10.46
CA ASP A 184 20.51 6.77 -10.25
C ASP A 184 20.74 7.64 -9.00
N ALA A 185 19.68 8.00 -8.26
CA ALA A 185 19.79 8.70 -6.99
C ALA A 185 20.51 7.83 -5.95
N ASN A 186 21.35 8.46 -5.12
CA ASN A 186 22.05 7.86 -3.98
C ASN A 186 23.02 6.70 -4.28
N LEU A 187 23.25 6.38 -5.56
CA LEU A 187 24.25 5.40 -5.99
C LEU A 187 25.62 6.06 -6.24
N ASP A 188 26.70 5.34 -5.97
CA ASP A 188 28.05 5.71 -6.41
C ASP A 188 28.23 5.46 -7.92
N THR A 189 29.32 6.02 -8.48
CA THR A 189 29.58 5.98 -9.93
C THR A 189 29.66 4.54 -10.47
N LEU A 190 30.27 3.62 -9.72
CA LEU A 190 30.46 2.24 -10.15
C LEU A 190 29.11 1.50 -10.21
N ASN A 191 28.30 1.62 -9.17
CA ASN A 191 26.96 1.02 -9.11
C ASN A 191 26.03 1.60 -10.18
N ARG A 192 26.11 2.92 -10.44
CA ARG A 192 25.38 3.55 -11.56
C ARG A 192 25.77 2.96 -12.91
N HIS A 193 27.05 2.74 -13.15
CA HIS A 193 27.51 2.14 -14.42
C HIS A 193 27.00 0.72 -14.60
N ILE A 194 27.03 -0.11 -13.56
CA ILE A 194 26.54 -1.49 -13.63
C ILE A 194 25.05 -1.51 -13.93
N LEU A 195 24.25 -0.71 -13.22
CA LEU A 195 22.79 -0.63 -13.47
C LEU A 195 22.47 -0.04 -14.83
N ASN A 196 23.20 0.97 -15.27
CA ASN A 196 23.00 1.52 -16.61
C ASN A 196 23.17 0.44 -17.68
N ALA A 197 24.22 -0.38 -17.58
CA ALA A 197 24.46 -1.48 -18.51
C ALA A 197 23.36 -2.56 -18.44
N GLN A 198 22.85 -2.87 -17.24
CA GLN A 198 21.72 -3.79 -17.10
C GLN A 198 20.45 -3.24 -17.74
N ILE A 199 20.15 -1.96 -17.53
CA ILE A 199 19.00 -1.28 -18.12
C ILE A 199 19.14 -1.24 -19.65
N ASP A 200 20.33 -0.98 -20.17
CA ASP A 200 20.60 -0.99 -21.62
C ASP A 200 20.31 -2.37 -22.22
N ASN A 201 20.79 -3.45 -21.58
CA ASN A 201 20.52 -4.82 -22.03
C ASN A 201 19.01 -5.14 -22.03
N ILE A 202 18.29 -4.74 -20.98
CA ILE A 202 16.85 -4.95 -20.85
C ILE A 202 16.08 -4.18 -21.92
N SER A 203 16.53 -2.97 -22.24
CA SER A 203 15.87 -2.10 -23.22
C SER A 203 15.96 -2.62 -24.67
N ALA A 204 16.78 -3.63 -24.94
CA ALA A 204 16.84 -4.28 -26.26
C ALA A 204 15.57 -5.10 -26.56
N GLU A 205 14.94 -5.67 -25.53
CA GLU A 205 13.76 -6.53 -25.66
C GLU A 205 12.51 -5.93 -25.03
N LYS A 206 12.67 -5.01 -24.08
CA LYS A 206 11.57 -4.45 -23.28
C LYS A 206 11.50 -2.94 -23.37
N VAL A 207 10.39 -2.37 -22.92
CA VAL A 207 10.22 -0.92 -22.83
C VAL A 207 10.70 -0.45 -21.47
N VAL A 208 11.67 0.46 -21.46
CA VAL A 208 12.14 1.11 -20.23
C VAL A 208 11.89 2.61 -20.34
N ILE A 209 11.16 3.18 -19.37
CA ILE A 209 10.86 4.60 -19.30
C ILE A 209 11.48 5.14 -18.01
N GLU A 210 12.43 6.06 -18.12
CA GLU A 210 13.18 6.59 -16.99
C GLU A 210 13.01 8.10 -16.81
N VAL A 211 13.05 8.53 -15.56
CA VAL A 211 13.19 9.93 -15.14
C VAL A 211 14.56 10.09 -14.50
N ARG A 212 15.35 11.07 -14.98
CA ARG A 212 16.65 11.42 -14.41
C ARG A 212 16.72 12.91 -14.14
N HIS A 213 17.48 13.30 -13.11
CA HIS A 213 17.85 14.71 -12.93
C HIS A 213 18.89 15.07 -13.98
N SER A 214 18.59 16.09 -14.79
CA SER A 214 19.44 16.56 -15.88
C SER A 214 20.70 17.23 -15.34
N ASN A 215 21.69 16.44 -14.93
CA ASN A 215 23.06 16.93 -14.80
C ASN A 215 24.15 15.88 -15.08
N THR A 216 23.77 14.69 -15.54
CA THR A 216 24.70 13.67 -15.98
C THR A 216 24.41 13.35 -17.44
N GLU A 217 25.28 13.86 -18.30
CA GLU A 217 25.45 13.37 -19.66
C GLU A 217 25.48 11.83 -19.65
N HIS A 218 24.89 11.21 -20.67
CA HIS A 218 25.12 9.81 -20.95
C HIS A 218 26.63 9.60 -21.00
N PRO A 219 27.26 8.82 -20.10
CA PRO A 219 28.69 8.62 -20.18
C PRO A 219 28.94 7.95 -21.53
N ALA A 220 29.70 8.63 -22.38
CA ALA A 220 30.26 8.04 -23.59
C ALA A 220 30.99 6.77 -23.18
N ALA A 221 30.85 5.71 -24.00
CA ALA A 221 31.45 4.41 -23.78
C ALA A 221 32.89 4.55 -23.27
N PHE A 222 33.13 4.19 -22.01
CA PHE A 222 34.47 4.14 -21.46
C PHE A 222 35.20 2.98 -22.14
N PRO A 223 36.44 3.14 -22.64
CA PRO A 223 37.16 2.06 -23.29
C PRO A 223 37.37 0.92 -22.29
N LEU A 224 37.13 -0.32 -22.72
CA LEU A 224 37.45 -1.53 -21.96
C LEU A 224 38.94 -1.48 -21.53
N PRO A 225 39.27 -1.90 -20.31
CA PRO A 225 40.66 -1.99 -19.88
C PRO A 225 41.37 -3.00 -20.78
N THR A 226 42.40 -2.53 -21.48
CA THR A 226 43.34 -3.38 -22.20
C THR A 226 43.96 -4.35 -21.19
N THR A 227 43.70 -5.64 -21.38
CA THR A 227 44.46 -6.71 -20.75
C THR A 227 45.89 -6.62 -21.24
N GLU A 228 46.79 -6.06 -20.43
CA GLU A 228 48.22 -6.22 -20.64
C GLU A 228 48.62 -7.62 -20.18
N THR A 229 49.13 -8.38 -21.15
CA THR A 229 49.88 -9.64 -21.01
C THR A 229 51.30 -9.39 -20.50
#